data_AF-A0A428ZD72-F1
#
_entry.id   AF-A0A428ZD72-F1
#
_cell.length_a   1.000
_cell.length_b   1.000
_cell.length_c   1.000
_cell.angle_alpha   90.00
_cell.angle_beta   90.00
_cell.angle_gamma   90.00
#
_symmetry.space_group_name_H-M   'P 1'
#
loop_
_entity.id
_entity.type
_entity.pdbx_description
1 polymer ?
#
loop_
_entity_poly.entity_id
_entity_poly.type
_entity_poly.pdbx_seq_one_letter_code
_entity_poly.pdbx_strand_id
1 'polypeptide(L)'
;MLVLYLRSRGVPAALVTLILMTAGIWALDSPAPELLLIAPAMGVAVTSVGLGGADVHLDRTGAVPWPLWRAVHLVVAGLVVFGLVAAVDLWDVSVVLRNAMGLAGLAGLAAAVLGNQLAWTLPALWAAVCVFGPRDSEILTWLSQRSDSTTAVVTASVIGTVGLAAYAFAGPRGTS
;
A
#
# COMPACT_ATOMS: atom_id res chain seq x y z
N MET A 1 7.28 -7.61 -23.43
CA MET A 1 6.41 -6.53 -22.88
C MET A 1 6.38 -6.54 -21.35
N LEU A 2 6.02 -7.65 -20.69
CA LEU A 2 5.95 -7.72 -19.21
C LEU A 2 7.27 -7.35 -18.49
N VAL A 3 8.42 -7.88 -18.92
CA VAL A 3 9.73 -7.58 -18.30
C VAL A 3 10.08 -6.09 -18.40
N LEU A 4 9.80 -5.45 -19.55
CA LEU A 4 10.02 -4.02 -19.74
C LEU A 4 9.08 -3.19 -18.87
N TYR A 5 7.82 -3.62 -18.73
CA TYR A 5 6.83 -2.99 -17.83
C TYR A 5 7.27 -3.08 -16.36
N LEU A 6 7.72 -4.25 -15.89
CA LEU A 6 8.20 -4.42 -14.52
C LEU A 6 9.44 -3.57 -14.24
N ARG A 7 10.37 -3.48 -15.21
CA ARG A 7 11.58 -2.66 -15.09
C ARG A 7 11.27 -1.17 -15.09
N SER A 8 10.37 -0.70 -15.97
CA SER A 8 9.98 0.72 -16.01
C SER A 8 9.26 1.17 -14.73
N ARG A 9 8.60 0.23 -14.04
CA ARG A 9 7.90 0.43 -12.77
C ARG A 9 8.80 0.23 -11.54
N GLY A 10 10.10 0.00 -11.72
CA GLY A 10 11.04 -0.18 -10.61
C GLY A 10 10.81 -1.46 -9.78
N VAL A 11 10.02 -2.43 -10.28
CA VAL A 11 9.61 -3.62 -9.52
C VAL A 11 10.79 -4.44 -8.99
N PRO A 12 11.88 -4.69 -9.73
CA PRO A 12 13.01 -5.45 -9.20
C PRO A 12 13.65 -4.78 -7.97
N ALA A 13 13.81 -3.46 -8.00
CA ALA A 13 14.36 -2.72 -6.87
C ALA A 13 13.40 -2.74 -5.67
N ALA A 14 12.10 -2.52 -5.91
CA ALA A 14 11.09 -2.62 -4.88
C ALA A 14 11.06 -4.00 -4.22
N LEU A 15 11.14 -5.08 -5.02
CA LEU A 15 11.13 -6.45 -4.51
C LEU A 15 12.36 -6.74 -3.63
N VAL A 16 13.55 -6.32 -4.04
CA VAL A 16 14.77 -6.47 -3.22
C VAL A 16 14.61 -5.73 -1.89
N THR A 17 14.15 -4.48 -1.93
CA THR A 17 13.91 -3.69 -0.71
C THR A 17 12.90 -4.35 0.21
N LEU A 18 11.80 -4.87 -0.33
CA LEU A 18 10.78 -5.59 0.45
C LEU A 18 11.35 -6.84 1.11
N ILE A 19 12.13 -7.65 0.38
CA ILE A 19 12.77 -8.86 0.93
C ILE A 19 13.72 -8.48 2.07
N LEU A 20 14.54 -7.44 1.91
CA LEU A 20 15.45 -6.97 2.95
C LEU A 20 14.69 -6.45 4.18
N MET A 21 13.59 -5.73 3.99
CA MET A 21 12.72 -5.28 5.09
C MET A 21 12.11 -6.47 5.84
N THR A 22 11.55 -7.45 5.12
CA THR A 22 10.99 -8.67 5.70
C THR A 22 12.04 -9.47 6.46
N ALA A 23 13.24 -9.64 5.88
CA ALA A 23 14.35 -10.30 6.56
C ALA A 23 14.77 -9.55 7.83
N GLY A 24 14.79 -8.22 7.81
CA GLY A 24 15.07 -7.40 8.98
C GLY A 24 14.02 -7.58 10.09
N ILE A 25 12.73 -7.55 9.74
CA ILE A 25 11.62 -7.77 10.68
C ILE A 25 11.69 -9.19 11.27
N TRP A 26 11.92 -10.19 10.42
CA TRP A 26 12.09 -11.58 10.85
C TRP A 26 13.27 -11.74 11.80
N ALA A 27 14.40 -11.10 11.52
CA ALA A 27 15.59 -11.13 12.38
C ALA A 27 15.39 -10.41 13.73
N LEU A 28 14.45 -9.46 13.81
CA LEU A 28 14.10 -8.82 15.09
C LEU A 28 13.29 -9.74 16.00
N ASP A 29 12.58 -10.72 15.44
CA ASP A 29 11.76 -11.72 16.15
C ASP A 29 10.90 -11.11 17.28
N SER A 30 10.20 -10.01 16.94
CA SER A 30 9.48 -9.20 17.92
C SER A 30 8.04 -8.95 17.48
N PRO A 31 7.03 -9.37 18.27
CA PRO A 31 5.62 -9.10 17.97
C PRO A 31 5.20 -7.68 18.37
N ALA A 32 6.14 -6.74 18.52
CA ALA A 32 5.87 -5.37 18.94
C ALA A 32 4.76 -4.74 18.07
N PRO A 33 3.72 -4.12 18.68
CA PRO A 33 2.59 -3.58 17.93
C PRO A 33 3.03 -2.48 16.95
N GLU A 34 4.10 -1.75 17.25
CA GLU A 34 4.67 -0.74 16.34
C GLU A 34 5.18 -1.37 15.04
N LEU A 35 5.76 -2.57 15.08
CA LEU A 35 6.23 -3.28 13.89
C LEU A 35 5.06 -3.72 13.01
N LEU A 36 3.94 -4.13 13.59
CA LEU A 36 2.71 -4.43 12.85
C LEU A 36 2.15 -3.22 12.10
N LEU A 37 2.35 -2.01 12.61
CA LEU A 37 1.92 -0.76 11.98
C LEU A 37 2.90 -0.31 10.88
N ILE A 38 4.20 -0.35 11.20
CA ILE A 38 5.25 0.20 10.35
C ILE A 38 5.58 -0.73 9.18
N ALA A 39 5.62 -2.05 9.39
CA ALA A 39 5.98 -3.02 8.35
C ALA A 39 5.10 -2.93 7.09
N PRO A 40 3.75 -3.04 7.16
CA PRO A 40 2.91 -2.91 5.97
C PRO A 40 2.94 -1.48 5.42
N ALA A 41 3.09 -0.45 6.25
CA ALA A 41 3.15 0.94 5.79
C ALA A 41 4.42 1.22 4.97
N MET A 42 5.59 0.74 5.44
CA MET A 42 6.83 0.81 4.67
C MET A 42 6.77 -0.04 3.41
N GLY A 43 6.21 -1.26 3.49
CA GLY A 43 6.04 -2.11 2.32
C GLY A 43 5.21 -1.44 1.24
N VAL A 44 4.07 -0.86 1.63
CA VAL A 44 3.21 -0.10 0.71
C VAL A 44 3.95 1.14 0.19
N ALA A 45 4.67 1.88 1.04
CA ALA A 45 5.47 3.04 0.62
C ALA A 45 6.50 2.66 -0.47
N VAL A 46 7.21 1.54 -0.31
CA VAL A 46 8.16 1.03 -1.31
C VAL A 46 7.45 0.67 -2.62
N THR A 47 6.34 -0.06 -2.55
CA THR A 47 5.58 -0.43 -3.77
C THR A 47 4.94 0.78 -4.45
N SER A 48 4.66 1.85 -3.70
CA SER A 48 4.02 3.06 -4.23
C SER A 48 4.86 3.77 -5.30
N VAL A 49 6.19 3.60 -5.26
CA VAL A 49 7.12 4.14 -6.28
C VAL A 49 6.76 3.66 -7.70
N GLY A 50 6.26 2.42 -7.81
CA GLY A 50 5.85 1.80 -9.08
C GLY A 50 4.50 2.24 -9.61
N LEU A 51 3.71 3.00 -8.84
CA LEU A 51 2.37 3.41 -9.27
C LEU A 51 2.41 4.42 -10.45
N GLY A 52 3.55 5.08 -10.67
CA GLY A 52 3.83 5.99 -11.78
C GLY A 52 4.26 5.28 -13.06
N GLY A 53 3.65 5.63 -14.20
CA GLY A 53 4.15 5.23 -15.51
C GLY A 53 5.26 6.15 -15.98
N ALA A 54 6.13 5.67 -16.87
CA ALA A 54 7.20 6.48 -17.47
C ALA A 54 6.65 7.65 -18.30
N ASP A 55 5.42 7.50 -18.84
CA ASP A 55 4.74 8.55 -19.60
C ASP A 55 3.21 8.44 -19.47
N VAL A 56 2.60 9.39 -18.77
CA VAL A 56 1.15 9.47 -18.55
C VAL A 56 0.38 9.76 -19.84
N HIS A 57 1.00 10.40 -20.84
CA HIS A 57 0.37 10.69 -22.13
C HIS A 57 0.27 9.43 -23.00
N LEU A 58 1.29 8.57 -22.95
CA LEU A 58 1.28 7.26 -23.61
C LEU A 58 0.23 6.31 -23.02
N ASP A 59 0.04 6.36 -21.70
CA ASP A 59 -1.02 5.62 -21.01
C ASP A 59 -2.44 6.13 -21.38
N ARG A 60 -2.60 7.34 -21.94
CA ARG A 60 -3.93 7.85 -22.36
C ARG A 60 -4.31 7.47 -23.79
N THR A 61 -3.34 7.22 -24.67
CA THR A 61 -3.58 7.00 -26.10
C THR A 61 -3.61 5.53 -26.50
N GLY A 62 -3.16 4.62 -25.62
CA GLY A 62 -3.21 3.19 -25.88
C GLY A 62 -4.63 2.60 -25.79
N ALA A 63 -4.97 1.69 -26.71
CA ALA A 63 -6.22 0.90 -26.69
C ALA A 63 -6.30 -0.15 -25.56
N VAL A 64 -5.48 0.00 -24.52
CA VAL A 64 -5.36 -0.94 -23.40
C VAL A 64 -6.34 -0.52 -22.31
N PRO A 65 -7.01 -1.47 -21.62
CA PRO A 65 -7.86 -1.16 -20.48
C PRO A 65 -7.02 -0.75 -19.25
N TRP A 66 -6.44 0.45 -19.30
CA TRP A 66 -5.58 0.99 -18.26
C TRP A 66 -6.19 1.00 -16.85
N PRO A 67 -7.49 1.26 -16.67
CA PRO A 67 -8.09 1.17 -15.34
C PRO A 67 -7.96 -0.23 -14.73
N LEU A 68 -8.14 -1.28 -15.53
CA LEU A 68 -7.98 -2.66 -15.08
C LEU A 68 -6.53 -2.95 -14.70
N TRP A 69 -5.57 -2.55 -15.55
CA TRP A 69 -4.16 -2.79 -15.27
C TRP A 69 -3.65 -2.04 -14.03
N ARG A 70 -4.12 -0.80 -13.82
CA ARG A 70 -3.81 -0.02 -12.60
C ARG A 70 -4.41 -0.68 -11.36
N ALA A 71 -5.68 -1.11 -11.44
CA ALA A 71 -6.32 -1.82 -10.35
C ALA A 71 -5.56 -3.12 -10.00
N VAL A 72 -5.23 -3.93 -11.00
CA VAL A 72 -4.45 -5.16 -10.83
C VAL A 72 -3.08 -4.85 -10.23
N HIS A 73 -2.37 -3.83 -10.72
CA HIS A 73 -1.06 -3.47 -10.20
C HIS A 73 -1.11 -3.08 -8.71
N LEU A 74 -2.09 -2.26 -8.31
CA LEU A 74 -2.27 -1.85 -6.92
C LEU A 74 -2.66 -3.03 -6.02
N VAL A 75 -3.57 -3.89 -6.48
CA VAL A 75 -3.98 -5.11 -5.75
C VAL A 75 -2.78 -6.05 -5.56
N VAL A 76 -2.01 -6.30 -6.62
CA VAL A 76 -0.82 -7.14 -6.55
C VAL A 76 0.22 -6.55 -5.60
N ALA A 77 0.46 -5.23 -5.65
CA ALA A 77 1.35 -4.55 -4.71
C ALA A 77 0.93 -4.77 -3.25
N GLY A 78 -0.36 -4.57 -2.94
CA GLY A 78 -0.91 -4.82 -1.61
C GLY A 78 -0.79 -6.28 -1.18
N LEU A 79 -1.06 -7.24 -2.09
CA LEU A 79 -0.93 -8.67 -1.83
C LEU A 79 0.52 -9.12 -1.59
N VAL A 80 1.49 -8.54 -2.31
CA VAL A 80 2.91 -8.82 -2.07
C VAL A 80 3.32 -8.34 -0.68
N VAL A 81 2.91 -7.11 -0.29
CA VAL A 81 3.18 -6.59 1.06
C VAL A 81 2.51 -7.47 2.12
N PHE A 82 1.23 -7.82 1.93
CA PHE A 82 0.52 -8.74 2.81
C PHE A 82 1.27 -10.08 2.97
N GLY A 83 1.61 -10.74 1.86
CA GLY A 83 2.24 -12.05 1.89
C GLY A 83 3.60 -12.04 2.57
N LEU A 84 4.40 -11.00 2.33
CA LEU A 84 5.70 -10.84 2.96
C LEU A 84 5.63 -10.54 4.46
N VAL A 85 4.67 -9.71 4.89
CA VAL A 85 4.48 -9.41 6.33
C VAL A 85 3.86 -10.62 7.05
N ALA A 86 2.89 -11.29 6.43
CA ALA A 86 2.26 -12.49 7.00
C ALA A 86 3.25 -13.67 7.10
N ALA A 87 4.21 -13.78 6.17
CA ALA A 87 5.23 -14.82 6.21
C ALA A 87 6.20 -14.73 7.41
N VAL A 88 6.24 -13.59 8.10
CA VAL A 88 6.99 -13.44 9.36
C VAL A 88 6.30 -14.21 10.51
N ASP A 89 4.98 -14.45 10.40
CA ASP A 89 4.18 -15.25 11.34
C ASP A 89 4.18 -14.75 12.80
N LEU A 90 4.21 -13.41 12.98
CA LEU A 90 4.19 -12.76 14.31
C LEU A 90 2.82 -12.17 14.70
N TRP A 91 1.89 -12.05 13.75
CA TRP A 91 0.63 -11.33 13.93
C TRP A 91 -0.55 -12.04 13.29
N ASP A 92 -1.76 -11.71 13.74
CA ASP A 92 -3.00 -12.20 13.15
C ASP A 92 -3.08 -11.84 11.66
N VAL A 93 -3.16 -12.87 10.81
CA VAL A 93 -3.17 -12.74 9.34
C VAL A 93 -4.32 -11.85 8.87
N SER A 94 -5.47 -11.85 9.54
CA SER A 94 -6.61 -11.00 9.18
C SER A 94 -6.33 -9.51 9.43
N VAL A 95 -5.57 -9.20 10.49
CA VAL A 95 -5.11 -7.84 10.79
C VAL A 95 -4.10 -7.38 9.75
N VAL A 96 -3.13 -8.23 9.39
CA VAL A 96 -2.14 -7.92 8.35
C VAL A 96 -2.80 -7.67 7.00
N LEU A 97 -3.77 -8.51 6.61
CA LEU A 97 -4.52 -8.37 5.36
C LEU A 97 -5.30 -7.05 5.33
N ARG A 98 -6.05 -6.76 6.40
CA ARG A 98 -6.80 -5.51 6.54
C ARG A 98 -5.89 -4.30 6.43
N ASN A 99 -4.76 -4.30 7.14
CA ASN A 99 -3.79 -3.21 7.15
C ASN A 99 -3.18 -3.00 5.75
N ALA A 100 -2.74 -4.07 5.09
CA ALA A 100 -2.21 -4.00 3.73
C ALA A 100 -3.24 -3.46 2.73
N MET A 101 -4.50 -3.90 2.83
CA MET A 101 -5.59 -3.44 1.97
C MET A 101 -5.86 -1.93 2.13
N GLY A 102 -6.04 -1.46 3.36
CA GLY A 102 -6.34 -0.04 3.60
C GLY A 102 -5.15 0.85 3.26
N LEU A 103 -3.92 0.44 3.57
CA LEU A 103 -2.70 1.19 3.23
C LEU A 103 -2.48 1.26 1.71
N ALA A 104 -2.69 0.16 0.98
CA ALA A 104 -2.64 0.17 -0.49
C ALA A 104 -3.68 1.14 -1.06
N GLY A 105 -4.89 1.17 -0.49
CA GLY A 105 -5.91 2.18 -0.82
C GLY A 105 -5.41 3.61 -0.63
N LEU A 106 -4.82 3.92 0.54
CA LEU A 106 -4.25 5.24 0.81
C LEU A 106 -3.14 5.61 -0.19
N ALA A 107 -2.30 4.65 -0.58
CA ALA A 107 -1.26 4.88 -1.59
C ALA A 107 -1.87 5.18 -2.97
N GLY A 108 -2.90 4.44 -3.37
CA GLY A 108 -3.64 4.69 -4.60
C GLY A 108 -4.31 6.07 -4.60
N LEU A 109 -4.95 6.44 -3.50
CA LEU A 109 -5.57 7.75 -3.33
C LEU A 109 -4.54 8.89 -3.39
N ALA A 110 -3.43 8.74 -2.67
CA ALA A 110 -2.34 9.71 -2.68
C ALA A 110 -1.71 9.83 -4.08
N ALA A 111 -1.51 8.72 -4.79
CA ALA A 111 -1.05 8.75 -6.18
C ALA A 111 -2.01 9.54 -7.09
N ALA A 112 -3.33 9.33 -6.93
CA ALA A 112 -4.34 10.00 -7.73
C ALA A 112 -4.46 11.51 -7.43
N VAL A 113 -4.31 11.91 -6.17
CA VAL A 113 -4.51 13.30 -5.74
C VAL A 113 -3.22 14.11 -5.76
N LEU A 114 -2.13 13.55 -5.24
CA LEU A 114 -0.84 14.21 -5.02
C LEU A 114 0.21 13.83 -6.08
N GLY A 115 -0.03 12.78 -6.87
CA GLY A 115 0.91 12.27 -7.85
C GLY A 115 1.83 11.17 -7.30
N ASN A 116 2.58 10.53 -8.21
CA ASN A 116 3.37 9.34 -7.88
C ASN A 116 4.44 9.60 -6.80
N GLN A 117 5.13 10.75 -6.87
CA GLN A 117 6.24 11.06 -5.94
C GLN A 117 5.78 11.18 -4.48
N LEU A 118 4.49 11.44 -4.26
CA LEU A 118 3.90 11.62 -2.94
C LEU A 118 2.95 10.47 -2.55
N ALA A 119 2.87 9.40 -3.35
CA ALA A 119 1.98 8.28 -3.10
C ALA A 119 2.25 7.57 -1.75
N TRP A 120 3.50 7.60 -1.28
CA TRP A 120 3.92 7.02 0.01
C TRP A 120 3.47 7.83 1.22
N THR A 121 3.14 9.12 1.05
CA THR A 121 2.94 10.05 2.16
C THR A 121 1.75 9.69 3.03
N LEU A 122 0.62 9.30 2.42
CA LEU A 122 -0.60 9.01 3.14
C LEU A 122 -0.52 7.70 3.94
N PRO A 123 -0.01 6.57 3.40
CA PRO A 123 0.31 5.39 4.19
C PRO A 123 1.25 5.67 5.38
N ALA A 124 2.33 6.44 5.15
CA ALA A 124 3.30 6.76 6.20
C ALA A 124 2.70 7.67 7.28
N LEU A 125 1.94 8.69 6.88
CA LEU A 125 1.24 9.58 7.79
C LEU A 125 0.24 8.80 8.66
N TRP A 126 -0.51 7.88 8.06
CA TRP A 126 -1.51 7.11 8.81
C TRP A 126 -0.87 6.16 9.84
N ALA A 127 0.26 5.55 9.48
CA ALA A 127 1.05 4.76 10.44
C ALA A 127 1.57 5.63 11.59
N ALA A 128 2.08 6.84 11.29
CA ALA A 128 2.52 7.79 12.32
C ALA A 128 1.37 8.23 13.24
N VAL A 129 0.17 8.48 12.70
CA VAL A 129 -1.03 8.78 13.49
C VAL A 129 -1.40 7.61 14.40
N CYS A 130 -1.26 6.35 13.96
CA CYS A 130 -1.55 5.20 14.81
C CYS A 130 -0.53 5.02 15.94
N VAL A 131 0.73 5.39 15.72
CA VAL A 131 1.80 5.29 16.73
C VAL A 131 1.73 6.44 17.75
N PHE A 132 1.53 7.67 17.27
CA PHE A 132 1.69 8.89 18.08
C PHE A 132 0.38 9.64 18.35
N GLY A 133 -0.69 9.32 17.62
CA GLY A 133 -1.93 10.07 17.65
C GLY A 133 -2.89 9.67 18.79
N PRO A 134 -4.06 10.33 18.85
CA PRO A 134 -5.10 10.05 19.85
C PRO A 134 -5.62 8.61 19.75
N ARG A 135 -5.83 7.96 20.91
CA ARG A 135 -6.22 6.54 21.02
C ARG A 135 -7.72 6.32 21.22
N ASP A 136 -8.49 7.40 21.30
CA ASP A 136 -9.94 7.43 21.54
C ASP A 136 -10.77 7.19 20.26
N SER A 137 -10.14 7.20 19.09
CA SER A 137 -10.81 6.96 17.80
C SER A 137 -10.38 5.65 17.15
N GLU A 138 -11.29 4.67 17.08
CA GLU A 138 -11.09 3.43 16.34
C GLU A 138 -10.89 3.65 14.83
N ILE A 139 -11.48 4.73 14.28
CA ILE A 139 -11.32 5.10 12.87
C ILE A 139 -9.91 5.58 12.58
N LEU A 140 -9.33 6.42 13.45
CA LEU A 140 -7.96 6.91 13.25
C LEU A 140 -6.92 5.81 13.52
N THR A 141 -7.19 4.98 14.52
CA THR A 141 -6.30 3.90 14.97
C THR A 141 -6.62 2.55 14.31
N TRP A 142 -7.38 2.52 13.22
CA TRP A 142 -7.88 1.28 12.62
C TRP A 142 -6.79 0.24 12.32
N LEU A 143 -5.54 0.66 12.10
CA LEU A 143 -4.39 -0.24 11.90
C LEU A 143 -4.01 -1.05 13.15
N SER A 144 -4.20 -0.50 14.35
CA SER A 144 -3.86 -1.16 15.63
C SER A 144 -5.02 -1.93 16.24
N GLN A 145 -6.21 -1.82 15.67
CA GLN A 145 -7.40 -2.49 16.17
C GLN A 145 -7.30 -4.01 16.02
N ARG A 146 -7.87 -4.72 16.99
CA ARG A 146 -7.95 -6.19 17.01
C ARG A 146 -8.72 -6.75 15.80
N SER A 147 -8.60 -8.06 15.56
CA SER A 147 -9.23 -8.74 14.41
C SER A 147 -10.76 -8.76 14.47
N ASP A 148 -11.37 -8.61 15.65
CA ASP A 148 -12.81 -8.56 15.86
C ASP A 148 -13.43 -7.16 15.67
N SER A 149 -12.62 -6.13 15.39
CA SER A 149 -13.11 -4.76 15.24
C SER A 149 -13.82 -4.55 13.90
N THR A 150 -15.16 -4.48 13.95
CA THR A 150 -16.01 -4.09 12.81
C THR A 150 -15.63 -2.72 12.26
N THR A 151 -15.38 -1.75 13.13
CA THR A 151 -15.00 -0.38 12.75
C THR A 151 -13.75 -0.41 11.88
N ALA A 152 -12.72 -1.13 12.29
CA ALA A 152 -11.47 -1.20 11.54
C ALA A 152 -11.63 -1.87 10.18
N VAL A 153 -12.41 -2.96 10.10
CA VAL A 153 -12.70 -3.65 8.84
C VAL A 153 -13.45 -2.74 7.88
N VAL A 154 -14.47 -2.02 8.37
CA VAL A 154 -15.24 -1.07 7.56
C VAL A 154 -14.35 0.08 7.09
N THR A 155 -13.58 0.69 7.98
CA THR A 155 -12.65 1.80 7.65
C THR A 155 -11.65 1.37 6.58
N ALA A 156 -10.98 0.23 6.77
CA ALA A 156 -10.02 -0.30 5.81
C ALA A 156 -10.67 -0.61 4.45
N SER A 157 -11.88 -1.19 4.45
CA SER A 157 -12.60 -1.54 3.22
C SER A 157 -13.03 -0.29 2.44
N VAL A 158 -13.56 0.71 3.12
CA VAL A 158 -13.96 1.99 2.49
C VAL A 158 -12.74 2.70 1.92
N ILE A 159 -11.66 2.86 2.70
CA ILE A 159 -10.42 3.48 2.24
C ILE A 159 -9.80 2.69 1.07
N GLY A 160 -9.73 1.37 1.21
CA GLY A 160 -9.22 0.44 0.21
C GLY A 160 -9.95 0.58 -1.13
N THR A 161 -11.28 0.51 -1.10
CA THR A 161 -12.12 0.58 -2.30
C THR A 161 -12.10 1.97 -2.95
N VAL A 162 -12.19 3.04 -2.15
CA VAL A 162 -12.14 4.41 -2.67
C VAL A 162 -10.78 4.70 -3.30
N GLY A 163 -9.69 4.32 -2.62
CA GLY A 163 -8.34 4.51 -3.13
C GLY A 163 -8.05 3.70 -4.39
N LEU A 164 -8.52 2.45 -4.44
CA LEU A 164 -8.43 1.59 -5.62
C LEU A 164 -9.19 2.19 -6.81
N ALA A 165 -10.44 2.63 -6.59
CA ALA A 165 -11.25 3.23 -7.63
C ALA A 165 -10.61 4.54 -8.14
N ALA A 166 -10.20 5.42 -7.23
CA ALA A 166 -9.54 6.68 -7.56
C ALA A 166 -8.30 6.44 -8.44
N TYR A 167 -7.42 5.53 -8.01
CA TYR A 167 -6.21 5.20 -8.75
C TYR A 167 -6.48 4.49 -10.09
N ALA A 168 -7.43 3.56 -10.13
CA ALA A 168 -7.78 2.85 -11.35
C ALA A 168 -8.26 3.83 -12.44
N PHE A 169 -9.21 4.70 -12.11
CA PHE A 169 -9.83 5.59 -13.09
C PHE A 169 -9.00 6.83 -13.39
N ALA A 170 -8.44 7.51 -12.37
CA ALA A 170 -7.67 8.73 -12.59
C ALA A 170 -6.20 8.45 -12.96
N GLY A 171 -5.62 7.37 -12.42
CA GLY A 171 -4.18 7.16 -12.43
C GLY A 171 -3.41 8.18 -11.60
N PRO A 172 -2.07 8.16 -11.63
CA PRO A 172 -1.25 9.17 -10.98
C PRO A 172 -1.50 10.56 -11.58
N ARG A 173 -1.56 11.59 -10.72
CA ARG A 173 -1.58 12.97 -11.18
C ARG A 173 -0.28 13.31 -11.91
N GLY A 174 -0.38 13.78 -13.16
CA GLY A 174 0.76 14.27 -13.93
C GLY A 174 1.19 15.66 -13.46
N THR A 175 2.48 15.93 -13.42
CA THR A 175 3.02 17.28 -13.30
C THR A 175 2.97 17.90 -14.70
N SER A 176 2.14 18.93 -14.88
CA SER A 176 2.10 19.77 -16.09
C SER A 176 3.41 20.52 -16.29
#